data_AF-A0A1F5EUP5-F1
#
_entry.id   AF-A0A1F5EUP5-F1
#
_cell.length_a   1.000
_cell.length_b   1.000
_cell.length_c   1.000
_cell.angle_alpha   90.00
_cell.angle_beta   90.00
_cell.angle_gamma   90.00
#
_symmetry.space_group_name_H-M   'P 1'
#
loop_
_entity.id
_entity.type
_entity.pdbx_description
1 polymer ?
#
loop_
_entity_poly.entity_id
_entity_poly.type
_entity_poly.pdbx_seq_one_letter_code
_entity_poly.pdbx_strand_id
1 'polypeptide(L)'
;MDIGMILYDDDPKMLFDQKVTRAADYYKSKYGVVPNVCFVHPSLLGCPEKIIGEVTVRRSRIVMPNHFWLGVEEMAKPLKAPPLRRPNHK
;
A
#
# COMPACT_ATOMS: atom_id res chain seq x y z
N MET A 1 1.99 6.27 -10.37
CA MET A 1 1.17 6.65 -9.20
C MET A 1 0.31 7.81 -9.64
N ASP A 2 -0.97 7.57 -9.86
CA ASP A 2 -1.84 8.56 -10.47
C ASP A 2 -2.59 9.42 -9.45
N ILE A 3 -2.74 8.93 -8.22
CA ILE A 3 -3.40 9.66 -7.15
C ILE A 3 -2.61 9.42 -5.86
N GLY A 4 -2.19 10.51 -5.21
CA GLY A 4 -1.42 10.51 -3.97
C GLY A 4 -2.07 11.41 -2.93
N MET A 5 -2.34 10.89 -1.73
CA MET A 5 -2.85 11.65 -0.59
C MET A 5 -1.95 11.45 0.61
N ILE A 6 -1.54 12.54 1.24
CA ILE A 6 -0.85 12.52 2.53
C ILE A 6 -1.89 12.72 3.63
N LEU A 7 -1.96 11.77 4.55
CA LEU A 7 -2.77 11.83 5.76
C LEU A 7 -1.84 11.89 6.98
N TYR A 8 -2.09 12.83 7.88
CA TYR A 8 -1.42 12.91 9.18
C TYR A 8 -2.27 12.21 10.24
N ASP A 9 -1.66 11.32 11.02
CA ASP A 9 -2.30 10.65 12.16
C ASP A 9 -1.27 10.42 13.28
N ASP A 10 -1.40 11.18 14.37
CA ASP A 10 -0.55 11.11 15.56
C ASP A 10 -1.21 10.42 16.75
N ASP A 11 -2.37 9.77 16.58
CA ASP A 11 -3.10 9.16 17.69
C ASP A 11 -2.25 8.05 18.35
N PRO A 12 -1.73 8.23 19.57
CA PRO A 12 -0.84 7.24 20.18
C PRO A 12 -1.61 6.00 20.67
N LYS A 13 -2.95 6.05 20.71
CA LYS A 13 -3.81 4.98 21.22
C LYS A 13 -4.19 3.96 20.14
N MET A 14 -4.03 4.33 18.87
CA MET A 14 -4.43 3.50 17.73
C MET A 14 -3.26 2.67 17.22
N LEU A 15 -3.49 1.37 17.01
CA LEU A 15 -2.46 0.48 16.45
C LEU A 15 -2.13 0.88 15.01
N PHE A 16 -0.87 0.72 14.61
CA PHE A 16 -0.40 1.07 13.27
C PHE A 16 -1.27 0.48 12.16
N ASP A 17 -1.63 -0.81 12.27
CA ASP A 17 -2.45 -1.48 11.26
C ASP A 17 -3.86 -0.86 11.15
N GLN A 18 -4.43 -0.43 12.28
CA GLN A 18 -5.73 0.24 12.31
C GLN A 18 -5.65 1.64 11.70
N LYS A 19 -4.54 2.37 11.91
CA LYS A 19 -4.31 3.67 11.26
C LYS A 19 -4.25 3.54 9.74
N VAL A 20 -3.55 2.52 9.25
CA VAL A 20 -3.45 2.24 7.80
C VAL A 20 -4.83 1.93 7.24
N THR A 21 -5.61 1.06 7.88
CA THR A 21 -6.98 0.74 7.45
C THR A 21 -7.86 1.99 7.42
N ARG A 22 -7.85 2.79 8.48
CA ARG A 22 -8.61 4.05 8.56
C ARG A 22 -8.20 5.03 7.46
N ALA A 23 -6.91 5.13 7.16
CA ALA A 23 -6.40 5.99 6.11
C ALA A 23 -6.84 5.52 4.72
N ALA A 24 -6.88 4.20 4.49
CA ALA A 24 -7.37 3.59 3.27
C ALA A 24 -8.88 3.83 3.07
N ASP A 25 -9.67 3.69 4.14
CA ASP A 25 -11.11 3.98 4.12
C ASP A 25 -11.39 5.45 3.80
N TYR A 26 -10.63 6.36 4.42
CA TYR A 26 -10.73 7.79 4.14
C TYR A 26 -10.38 8.12 2.68
N TYR A 27 -9.29 7.54 2.16
CA TYR A 27 -8.90 7.68 0.76
C TYR A 27 -10.03 7.20 -0.18
N LYS A 28 -10.59 6.01 0.08
CA LYS A 28 -11.69 5.44 -0.70
C LYS A 28 -12.92 6.33 -0.66
N SER A 29 -13.28 6.86 0.51
CA SER A 29 -14.41 7.78 0.65
C SER A 29 -14.18 9.09 -0.12
N LYS A 30 -12.93 9.56 -0.25
CA LYS A 30 -12.60 10.81 -0.92
C LYS A 30 -12.48 10.68 -2.44
N TYR A 31 -11.89 9.60 -2.94
CA TYR A 31 -11.57 9.41 -4.36
C TYR A 31 -12.42 8.34 -5.05
N GLY A 32 -13.22 7.57 -4.32
CA GLY A 32 -14.02 6.46 -4.87
C GLY A 32 -13.22 5.23 -5.27
N VAL A 33 -11.89 5.24 -5.05
CA VAL A 33 -10.96 4.16 -5.45
C VAL A 33 -10.26 3.62 -4.21
N VAL A 34 -10.08 2.30 -4.15
CA VAL A 34 -9.33 1.65 -3.06
C VAL A 34 -7.82 1.86 -3.31
N PRO A 35 -7.07 2.43 -2.35
CA PRO A 35 -5.62 2.52 -2.48
C PRO A 35 -5.01 1.12 -2.35
N ASN A 36 -3.93 0.84 -3.08
CA ASN A 36 -3.21 -0.44 -2.99
C ASN A 36 -1.80 -0.29 -2.44
N VAL A 37 -1.36 0.95 -2.19
CA VAL A 37 -0.04 1.26 -1.65
C VAL A 37 -0.14 2.38 -0.62
N CYS A 38 0.68 2.28 0.42
CA CYS A 38 0.85 3.31 1.42
C CYS A 38 2.34 3.45 1.76
N PHE A 39 2.88 4.66 1.70
CA PHE A 39 4.22 4.95 2.18
C PHE A 39 4.20 5.57 3.56
N VAL A 40 5.13 5.10 4.41
CA VAL A 40 5.30 5.58 5.77
C VAL A 40 6.77 5.85 6.07
N HIS A 41 7.03 6.68 7.08
CA HIS A 41 8.39 6.88 7.58
C HIS A 41 8.97 5.56 8.14
N PRO A 42 10.25 5.24 7.91
CA PRO A 42 10.86 3.99 8.38
C PRO A 42 10.81 3.77 9.90
N SER A 43 10.63 4.82 10.71
CA SER A 43 10.46 4.66 12.16
C SER A 43 9.17 3.96 12.57
N LEU A 44 8.16 3.94 11.70
CA LEU A 44 6.86 3.32 11.94
C LEU A 44 6.80 1.86 11.48
N LEU A 45 7.79 1.41 10.69
CA LEU A 45 7.80 0.07 10.11
C LEU A 45 9.20 -0.55 10.22
N GLY A 46 9.34 -1.55 11.08
CA GLY A 46 10.61 -2.28 11.27
C GLY A 46 10.98 -3.18 10.08
N CYS A 47 10.04 -3.46 9.18
CA CYS A 47 10.22 -4.29 7.99
C CYS A 47 10.29 -3.40 6.72
N PRO A 48 10.87 -3.89 5.62
CA PRO A 48 10.90 -3.15 4.36
C PRO A 48 9.50 -2.92 3.78
N GLU A 49 8.63 -3.91 3.92
CA GLU A 49 7.26 -3.91 3.41
C GLU A 49 6.36 -4.70 4.37
N LYS A 50 5.08 -4.32 4.46
CA LYS A 50 4.04 -5.05 5.19
C LYS A 50 2.71 -4.94 4.45
N ILE A 51 2.00 -6.04 4.33
CA ILE A 51 0.67 -6.06 3.71
C ILE A 51 -0.38 -5.94 4.82
N ILE A 52 -1.30 -4.99 4.68
CA ILE A 52 -2.43 -4.78 5.59
C ILE A 52 -3.70 -4.72 4.74
N GLY A 53 -4.48 -5.80 4.77
CA GLY A 53 -5.62 -5.97 3.86
C GLY A 53 -5.15 -5.99 2.40
N GLU A 54 -5.67 -5.05 1.61
CA GLU A 54 -5.32 -4.86 0.18
C GLU A 54 -4.21 -3.81 -0.02
N VAL A 55 -3.71 -3.20 1.05
CA VAL A 55 -2.73 -2.12 0.99
C VAL A 55 -1.33 -2.66 1.27
N THR A 56 -0.42 -2.43 0.33
CA THR A 56 1.00 -2.70 0.49
C THR A 56 1.69 -1.50 1.14
N VAL A 57 2.14 -1.64 2.38
CA VAL A 57 2.81 -0.59 3.12
C VAL A 57 4.31 -0.66 2.92
N ARG A 58 4.90 0.39 2.38
CA ARG A 58 6.34 0.50 2.08
C ARG A 58 6.97 1.64 2.86
N ARG A 59 8.19 1.44 3.34
CA ARG A 59 8.95 2.52 3.99
C ARG A 59 9.49 3.51 2.95
N SER A 60 9.38 4.81 3.23
CA SER A 60 9.96 5.88 2.42
C SER A 60 10.49 7.00 3.31
N ARG A 61 11.76 7.38 3.12
CA ARG A 61 12.38 8.50 3.86
C ARG A 61 11.86 9.87 3.44
N ILE A 62 11.13 9.93 2.32
CA ILE A 62 10.50 11.16 1.82
C ILE A 62 9.23 11.47 2.64
N VAL A 63 8.62 10.45 3.25
CA VAL A 63 7.43 10.61 4.09
C VAL A 63 7.84 10.98 5.51
N MET A 64 7.25 12.06 6.03
CA MET A 64 7.49 12.52 7.39
C MET A 64 6.94 11.55 8.45
N PRO A 65 7.48 11.53 9.68
CA PRO A 65 6.90 10.78 10.78
C PRO A 65 5.41 11.10 10.97
N ASN A 66 4.61 10.09 11.36
CA ASN A 66 3.15 10.17 11.53
C ASN A 66 2.36 10.55 10.26
N HIS A 67 3.00 10.60 9.09
CA HIS A 67 2.34 10.79 7.82
C HIS A 67 2.23 9.47 7.07
N PHE A 68 1.09 9.29 6.42
CA PHE A 68 0.74 8.16 5.58
C PHE A 68 0.48 8.69 4.17
N TRP A 69 1.30 8.28 3.22
CA TRP A 69 1.10 8.66 1.83
C TRP A 69 0.45 7.51 1.07
N LEU A 70 -0.86 7.60 0.86
CA LEU A 70 -1.63 6.59 0.15
C LEU A 70 -1.73 6.91 -1.33
N GLY A 71 -1.81 5.85 -2.14
CA GLY A 71 -2.08 6.00 -3.54
C GLY A 71 -2.51 4.71 -4.22
N VAL A 72 -2.63 4.81 -5.53
CA VAL A 72 -2.79 3.66 -6.42
C VAL A 72 -1.55 3.58 -7.29
N GLU A 73 -0.80 2.49 -7.12
CA GLU A 73 0.24 2.08 -8.04
C GLU A 73 -0.38 1.12 -9.04
N GLU A 74 -0.23 1.35 -10.34
CA GLU A 74 -0.53 0.27 -11.29
C GLU A 74 0.43 -0.88 -10.96
N MET A 75 -0.08 -1.92 -10.30
CA MET A 75 0.67 -3.16 -10.21
C MET A 75 0.95 -3.55 -11.65
N ALA A 76 2.23 -3.67 -12.01
CA ALA A 76 2.61 -4.47 -13.15
C ALA A 76 1.93 -5.83 -12.91
N LYS A 77 0.83 -6.05 -13.63
CA LYS A 77 0.02 -7.27 -13.61
C LYS A 77 0.99 -8.43 -13.47
N PRO A 78 0.84 -9.35 -12.49
CA PRO A 78 1.73 -10.50 -12.45
C PRO A 78 1.67 -11.10 -13.85
N LEU A 79 2.82 -11.10 -14.53
CA LEU A 79 2.96 -11.67 -15.87
C LEU A 79 2.23 -13.00 -15.79
N LYS A 80 1.13 -13.13 -16.53
CA LYS A 80 0.41 -14.40 -16.66
C LYS A 80 1.50 -15.46 -16.78
N ALA A 81 1.49 -16.45 -15.87
CA ALA A 81 2.45 -17.53 -15.90
C ALA A 81 2.61 -17.97 -17.36
N PRO A 82 3.84 -18.02 -17.91
CA PRO A 82 4.05 -18.35 -19.31
C PRO A 82 3.26 -19.64 -19.59
N PRO A 83 2.46 -19.69 -20.67
CA PRO A 83 1.65 -20.87 -20.94
C PRO A 83 2.58 -22.07 -20.92
N LEU A 84 2.32 -23.01 -20.00
CA LEU A 84 3.00 -24.30 -19.93
C LEU A 84 2.97 -24.88 -21.35
N ARG A 85 4.12 -24.90 -22.02
CA ARG A 85 4.27 -25.58 -23.31
C ARG A 85 3.86 -27.03 -23.04
N ARG A 86 2.72 -27.44 -23.58
CA ARG A 86 2.31 -28.86 -23.56
C ARG A 86 3.44 -29.66 -24.24
N PRO A 87 3.94 -30.75 -23.63
CA PRO A 87 4.91 -31.59 -24.31
C PRO A 87 4.20 -32.25 -25.51
N ASN A 88 4.73 -32.00 -26.71
CA ASN A 88 4.33 -32.71 -27.92
C ASN A 88 4.55 -34.20 -27.69
N HIS A 89 3.45 -34.96 -27.63
CA HIS A 89 3.51 -36.40 -27.69
C HIS A 89 3.84 -36.77 -29.14
N LYS A 90 4.99 -37.40 -29.35
CA LYS A 90 5.27 -38.23 -30.53
C LYS A 90 4.85 -39.66 -30.22
#